data_AF-A0A453KXR7-F1
#
_entry.id   AF-A0A453KXR7-F1
#
_cell.length_a   1.000
_cell.length_b   1.000
_cell.length_c   1.000
_cell.angle_alpha   90.00
_cell.angle_beta   90.00
_cell.angle_gamma   90.00
#
_symmetry.space_group_name_H-M   'P 1'
#
loop_
_entity.id
_entity.type
_entity.pdbx_description
1 polymer ?
#
loop_
_entity_poly.entity_id
_entity_poly.type
_entity_poly.pdbx_seq_one_letter_code
_entity_poly.pdbx_strand_id
1 'polypeptide(L)'
;KMKACVTPLPDVQNPSEVAGGAIKPFPSRLNAVPPKISNGLIPGVSSEAYQKDNKMWKKHVKAYSNVNKYLLTGRYRNIMDMNAGFGGFAAAIESPKSWVMNVVPTIAKIATLGAVYERGLIGIYHDWCEAFSTYPRTYDLIHASGLFTLYSNKCSMEDILLEMDRILRPEGAVIMRDDVDVLTKVNKLARGMRWNTKLVDHEDGPLVREKVLYAVKQYWVGGNQTAAS
;
A
#
# COMPACT_ATOMS: atom_id res chain seq x y z
N LYS A 1 -5.98 -34.56 7.06
CA LYS A 1 -6.39 -34.47 5.63
C LYS A 1 -6.65 -33.01 5.31
N MET A 2 -5.90 -32.40 4.38
CA MET A 2 -6.25 -31.06 3.87
C MET A 2 -7.58 -31.16 3.13
N LYS A 3 -8.52 -30.25 3.40
CA LYS A 3 -9.78 -30.15 2.65
C LYS A 3 -9.52 -29.35 1.39
N ALA A 4 -10.19 -29.72 0.29
CA ALA A 4 -10.19 -28.92 -0.92
C ALA A 4 -10.77 -27.53 -0.60
N CYS A 5 -9.97 -26.48 -0.77
CA CYS A 5 -10.41 -25.09 -0.65
C CYS A 5 -10.75 -24.58 -2.05
N VAL A 6 -11.87 -25.07 -2.60
CA VAL A 6 -12.43 -24.51 -3.84
C VAL A 6 -13.49 -23.51 -3.40
N THR A 7 -13.26 -22.22 -3.65
CA THR A 7 -14.31 -21.22 -3.50
C THR A 7 -15.27 -21.37 -4.68
N PRO A 8 -16.51 -21.87 -4.47
CA PRO A 8 -17.45 -22.00 -5.57
C PRO A 8 -17.75 -20.62 -6.16
N LEU A 9 -17.88 -20.57 -7.49
CA LEU A 9 -18.41 -19.38 -8.13
C LEU A 9 -19.87 -19.19 -7.70
N PRO A 10 -20.35 -17.94 -7.52
CA PRO A 10 -21.75 -17.71 -7.23
C PRO A 10 -22.64 -18.27 -8.34
N ASP A 11 -23.77 -18.87 -7.95
CA ASP A 11 -24.74 -19.40 -8.90
C ASP A 11 -25.31 -18.25 -9.76
N VAL A 12 -25.56 -18.56 -11.03
CA VAL A 12 -26.22 -17.67 -11.99
C VAL A 12 -27.57 -18.26 -12.36
N GLN A 13 -28.59 -17.42 -12.49
CA GLN A 13 -29.93 -17.89 -12.87
C GLN A 13 -30.02 -18.11 -14.39
N ASN A 14 -29.25 -17.34 -15.17
CA ASN A 14 -29.38 -17.26 -16.61
C ASN A 14 -28.00 -17.41 -17.30
N PRO A 15 -27.89 -18.00 -18.51
CA PRO A 15 -26.62 -18.09 -19.25
C PRO A 15 -25.98 -16.75 -19.60
N SER A 16 -26.74 -15.65 -19.56
CA SER A 16 -26.26 -14.29 -19.83
C SER A 16 -25.72 -13.57 -18.60
N GLU A 17 -25.90 -14.14 -17.40
CA GLU A 17 -25.36 -13.58 -16.16
C GLU A 17 -23.91 -13.99 -15.96
N VAL A 18 -23.11 -13.07 -15.43
CA VAL A 18 -21.71 -13.35 -15.07
C VAL A 18 -21.66 -13.74 -13.60
N ALA A 19 -21.16 -14.94 -13.32
CA ALA A 19 -21.00 -15.43 -11.96
C ALA A 19 -20.11 -14.48 -11.14
N GLY A 20 -20.65 -13.93 -10.05
CA GLY A 20 -19.98 -12.91 -9.24
C GLY A 20 -20.18 -11.46 -9.72
N GLY A 21 -20.86 -11.25 -10.84
CA GLY A 21 -21.24 -9.94 -11.37
C GLY A 21 -20.31 -9.41 -12.47
N ALA A 22 -20.88 -8.63 -13.40
CA ALA A 22 -20.13 -8.08 -14.53
C ALA A 22 -19.18 -6.94 -14.08
N ILE A 23 -17.93 -7.02 -14.52
CA ILE A 23 -16.90 -6.01 -14.23
C ILE A 23 -16.75 -5.06 -15.42
N LYS A 24 -16.57 -3.77 -15.16
CA LYS A 24 -16.32 -2.77 -16.23
C LYS A 24 -14.95 -3.03 -16.92
N PRO A 25 -14.76 -2.58 -18.17
CA PRO A 25 -13.43 -2.61 -18.79
C PRO A 25 -12.45 -1.67 -18.05
N PHE A 26 -11.16 -1.97 -18.15
CA PHE A 26 -10.10 -1.04 -17.71
C PHE A 26 -10.03 0.14 -18.70
N PRO A 27 -9.82 1.39 -18.24
CA PRO A 27 -9.51 1.84 -16.87
C PRO A 27 -10.74 2.11 -16.00
N SER A 28 -11.96 2.05 -16.54
CA SER A 28 -13.17 2.42 -15.79
C SER A 28 -13.41 1.58 -14.54
N ARG A 29 -13.09 0.28 -14.56
CA ARG A 29 -13.20 -0.58 -13.35
C ARG A 29 -12.29 -0.19 -12.19
N LEU A 30 -11.23 0.57 -12.44
CA LEU A 30 -10.30 0.98 -11.40
C LEU A 30 -10.98 1.78 -10.28
N ASN A 31 -12.05 2.52 -10.62
CA ASN A 31 -12.82 3.35 -9.69
C ASN A 31 -14.28 2.90 -9.52
N ALA A 32 -14.74 1.93 -10.32
CA ALA A 32 -16.09 1.40 -10.21
C ALA A 32 -16.22 0.54 -8.95
N VAL A 33 -17.42 0.53 -8.35
CA VAL A 33 -17.68 -0.34 -7.20
C VAL A 33 -17.56 -1.80 -7.66
N PRO A 34 -16.68 -2.61 -7.05
CA PRO A 34 -16.54 -4.02 -7.35
C PRO A 34 -17.84 -4.80 -7.06
N PRO A 35 -18.26 -5.74 -7.93
CA PRO A 35 -19.44 -6.57 -7.69
C PRO A 35 -19.46 -7.28 -6.33
N LYS A 36 -18.31 -7.74 -5.81
CA LYS A 36 -18.24 -8.34 -4.46
C LYS A 36 -18.66 -7.38 -3.36
N ILE A 37 -18.42 -6.08 -3.54
CA ILE A 37 -18.83 -5.06 -2.58
C ILE A 37 -20.32 -4.76 -2.73
N SER A 38 -20.81 -4.55 -3.96
CA SER A 38 -22.23 -4.26 -4.18
C SER A 38 -23.15 -5.42 -3.78
N ASN A 39 -22.66 -6.66 -3.92
CA ASN A 39 -23.41 -7.87 -3.55
C ASN A 39 -23.21 -8.27 -2.07
N GLY A 40 -22.50 -7.47 -1.27
CA GLY A 40 -22.31 -7.73 0.16
C GLY A 40 -21.45 -8.96 0.49
N LEU A 41 -20.62 -9.43 -0.46
CA LEU A 41 -19.75 -10.59 -0.26
C LEU A 41 -18.53 -10.27 0.62
N ILE A 42 -18.28 -9.00 0.91
CA ILE A 42 -17.27 -8.55 1.88
C ILE A 42 -18.00 -8.02 3.12
N PRO A 43 -18.05 -8.80 4.22
CA PRO A 43 -18.79 -8.39 5.42
C PRO A 43 -18.31 -7.05 5.98
N GLY A 44 -19.27 -6.18 6.31
CA GLY A 44 -18.98 -4.87 6.92
C GLY A 44 -18.49 -3.80 5.95
N VAL A 45 -18.47 -4.06 4.63
CA VAL A 45 -18.06 -3.08 3.62
C VAL A 45 -19.25 -2.70 2.75
N SER A 46 -19.56 -1.40 2.71
CA SER A 46 -20.60 -0.86 1.83
C SER A 46 -20.01 -0.18 0.59
N SER A 47 -20.83 0.00 -0.44
CA SER A 47 -20.47 0.74 -1.65
C SER A 47 -20.06 2.19 -1.34
N GLU A 48 -20.70 2.82 -0.36
CA GLU A 48 -20.40 4.17 0.09
C GLU A 48 -19.05 4.24 0.79
N ALA A 49 -18.74 3.24 1.63
CA ALA A 49 -17.45 3.13 2.31
C ALA A 49 -16.30 3.01 1.27
N TYR A 50 -16.49 2.17 0.25
CA TYR A 50 -15.54 2.03 -0.86
C TYR A 50 -15.36 3.35 -1.65
N GLN A 51 -16.44 4.06 -1.97
CA GLN A 51 -16.35 5.35 -2.65
C GLN A 51 -15.65 6.42 -1.80
N LYS A 52 -15.90 6.41 -0.49
CA LYS A 52 -15.22 7.30 0.45
C LYS A 52 -13.72 7.00 0.49
N ASP A 53 -13.33 5.73 0.51
CA ASP A 53 -11.93 5.30 0.42
C ASP A 53 -11.26 5.81 -0.87
N ASN A 54 -11.90 5.65 -2.03
CA ASN A 54 -11.37 6.18 -3.29
C ASN A 54 -11.17 7.71 -3.29
N LYS A 55 -12.12 8.47 -2.71
CA LYS A 55 -12.00 9.93 -2.60
C LYS A 55 -10.87 10.33 -1.66
N MET A 56 -10.75 9.62 -0.54
CA MET A 56 -9.72 9.82 0.47
C MET A 56 -8.32 9.55 -0.11
N TRP A 57 -8.11 8.43 -0.82
CA TRP A 57 -6.81 8.13 -1.43
C TRP A 57 -6.39 9.13 -2.50
N LYS A 58 -7.32 9.64 -3.31
CA LYS A 58 -7.03 10.73 -4.25
C LYS A 58 -6.54 11.99 -3.53
N LYS A 59 -7.13 12.31 -2.38
CA LYS A 59 -6.69 13.43 -1.53
C LYS A 59 -5.31 13.18 -0.95
N HIS A 60 -5.07 12.02 -0.34
CA HIS A 60 -3.78 11.64 0.24
C HIS A 60 -2.66 11.68 -0.82
N VAL A 61 -2.87 11.07 -1.99
CA VAL A 61 -1.88 11.05 -3.08
C VAL A 61 -1.58 12.45 -3.59
N LYS A 62 -2.60 13.32 -3.71
CA LYS A 62 -2.38 14.72 -4.06
C LYS A 62 -1.49 15.42 -3.03
N ALA A 63 -1.74 15.23 -1.73
CA ALA A 63 -0.90 15.77 -0.68
C ALA A 63 0.53 15.20 -0.73
N TYR A 64 0.68 13.88 -0.95
CA TYR A 64 1.98 13.24 -1.09
C TYR A 64 2.78 13.82 -2.25
N SER A 65 2.14 14.10 -3.37
CA SER A 65 2.79 14.66 -4.56
C SER A 65 3.36 16.07 -4.34
N ASN A 66 2.80 16.84 -3.41
CA ASN A 66 3.33 18.16 -3.04
C ASN A 66 4.68 18.06 -2.30
N VAL A 67 4.90 16.97 -1.55
CA VAL A 67 6.15 16.72 -0.80
C VAL A 67 7.14 15.93 -1.66
N ASN A 68 6.69 14.81 -2.22
CA ASN A 68 7.46 13.98 -3.15
C ASN A 68 7.04 14.29 -4.59
N LYS A 69 7.68 15.32 -5.18
CA LYS A 69 7.39 15.79 -6.54
C LYS A 69 7.56 14.72 -7.62
N TYR A 70 8.26 13.62 -7.33
CA TYR A 70 8.47 12.51 -8.28
C TYR A 70 7.35 11.46 -8.28
N LEU A 71 6.43 11.51 -7.32
CA LEU A 71 5.41 10.47 -7.13
C LEU A 71 4.58 10.20 -8.39
N LEU A 72 4.15 11.27 -9.07
CA LEU A 72 3.24 11.20 -10.21
C LEU A 72 3.94 11.42 -11.56
N THR A 73 5.27 11.50 -11.59
CA THR A 73 6.04 11.77 -12.83
C THR A 73 6.36 10.49 -13.62
N GLY A 74 6.11 9.32 -13.04
CA GLY A 74 6.52 8.02 -13.57
C GLY A 74 8.00 7.69 -13.30
N ARG A 75 8.66 8.39 -12.37
CA ARG A 75 10.02 8.05 -11.93
C ARG A 75 10.06 6.70 -11.21
N TYR A 76 9.10 6.44 -10.33
CA TYR A 76 8.96 5.15 -9.65
C TYR A 76 8.21 4.19 -10.56
N ARG A 77 8.82 3.04 -10.89
CA ARG A 77 8.23 2.04 -11.82
C ARG A 77 7.72 0.82 -11.07
N ASN A 78 8.48 0.35 -10.09
CA ASN A 78 8.13 -0.80 -9.26
C ASN A 78 7.72 -0.28 -7.88
N ILE A 79 6.42 -0.32 -7.59
CA ILE A 79 5.86 0.24 -6.36
C ILE A 79 5.27 -0.91 -5.53
N MET A 80 5.44 -0.84 -4.22
CA MET A 80 4.79 -1.76 -3.28
C MET A 80 3.87 -0.98 -2.36
N ASP A 81 2.64 -1.47 -2.18
CA ASP A 81 1.73 -0.99 -1.15
C ASP A 81 1.54 -2.09 -0.12
N MET A 82 2.16 -1.91 1.05
CA MET A 82 2.27 -2.96 2.07
C MET A 82 0.96 -3.22 2.83
N ASN A 83 0.01 -2.28 2.77
CA ASN A 83 -1.32 -2.44 3.36
C ASN A 83 -2.37 -1.82 2.45
N ALA A 84 -2.69 -2.55 1.38
CA ALA A 84 -3.43 -2.00 0.24
C ALA A 84 -4.91 -1.70 0.51
N GLY A 85 -5.51 -2.29 1.55
CA GLY A 85 -6.97 -2.20 1.75
C GLY A 85 -7.71 -2.59 0.47
N PHE A 86 -8.49 -1.68 -0.12
CA PHE A 86 -9.18 -1.91 -1.39
C PHE A 86 -8.35 -1.62 -2.65
N GLY A 87 -7.04 -1.42 -2.53
CA GLY A 87 -6.16 -0.96 -3.62
C GLY A 87 -6.36 0.52 -3.96
N GLY A 88 -6.82 1.33 -3.00
CA GLY A 88 -7.17 2.74 -3.22
C GLY A 88 -5.95 3.62 -3.54
N PHE A 89 -4.81 3.38 -2.87
CA PHE A 89 -3.54 4.05 -3.20
C PHE A 89 -3.12 3.73 -4.63
N ALA A 90 -3.04 2.45 -5.00
CA ALA A 90 -2.66 2.02 -6.34
C ALA A 90 -3.57 2.60 -7.43
N ALA A 91 -4.88 2.67 -7.18
CA ALA A 91 -5.82 3.30 -8.09
C ALA A 91 -5.65 4.82 -8.22
N ALA A 92 -5.17 5.49 -7.18
CA ALA A 92 -4.94 6.93 -7.17
C ALA A 92 -3.61 7.34 -7.81
N ILE A 93 -2.61 6.45 -7.85
CA ILE A 93 -1.30 6.69 -8.49
C ILE A 93 -1.16 6.00 -9.87
N GLU A 94 -2.26 5.50 -10.43
CA GLU A 94 -2.23 4.72 -11.67
C GLU A 94 -1.49 5.46 -12.80
N SER A 95 -0.61 4.70 -13.47
CA SER A 95 0.20 5.21 -14.55
C SER A 95 0.58 4.05 -15.48
N PRO A 96 0.63 4.27 -16.81
CA PRO A 96 1.09 3.25 -17.75
C PRO A 96 2.59 2.92 -17.62
N LYS A 97 3.35 3.71 -16.84
CA LYS A 97 4.81 3.55 -16.65
C LYS A 97 5.18 2.78 -15.37
N SER A 98 4.23 2.54 -14.48
CA SER A 98 4.47 1.93 -13.19
C SER A 98 3.45 0.83 -12.89
N TRP A 99 3.81 -0.04 -11.96
CA TRP A 99 2.90 -1.04 -11.43
C TRP A 99 3.01 -1.07 -9.91
N VAL A 100 1.94 -1.48 -9.25
CA VAL A 100 1.85 -1.54 -7.79
C VAL A 100 1.59 -2.97 -7.37
N MET A 101 2.50 -3.56 -6.59
CA MET A 101 2.22 -4.78 -5.84
C MET A 101 1.35 -4.41 -4.64
N ASN A 102 0.06 -4.78 -4.67
CA ASN A 102 -0.85 -4.54 -3.56
C ASN A 102 -0.77 -5.70 -2.58
N VAL A 103 -0.36 -5.43 -1.34
CA VAL A 103 -0.31 -6.46 -0.30
C VAL A 103 -1.45 -6.24 0.66
N VAL A 104 -2.26 -7.29 0.86
CA VAL A 104 -3.29 -7.32 1.90
C VAL A 104 -2.74 -8.15 3.07
N PRO A 105 -2.43 -7.54 4.22
CA PRO A 105 -1.92 -8.29 5.36
C PRO A 105 -2.86 -9.42 5.79
N THR A 106 -2.33 -10.61 6.06
CA THR A 106 -3.12 -11.77 6.54
C THR A 106 -3.82 -11.49 7.86
N ILE A 107 -3.27 -10.60 8.68
CA ILE A 107 -3.84 -10.16 9.96
C ILE A 107 -4.95 -9.10 9.82
N ALA A 108 -5.19 -8.60 8.61
CA ALA A 108 -6.27 -7.65 8.37
C ALA A 108 -7.63 -8.33 8.64
N LYS A 109 -8.54 -7.62 9.32
CA LYS A 109 -9.87 -8.15 9.68
C LYS A 109 -10.77 -8.39 8.47
N ILE A 110 -10.54 -7.65 7.38
CA ILE A 110 -11.38 -7.66 6.19
C ILE A 110 -10.57 -8.20 5.01
N ALA A 111 -11.11 -9.24 4.37
CA ALA A 111 -10.50 -9.85 3.19
C ALA A 111 -10.81 -9.03 1.93
N THR A 112 -9.96 -8.06 1.61
CA THR A 112 -10.18 -7.10 0.51
C THR A 112 -9.51 -7.47 -0.81
N LEU A 113 -8.67 -8.52 -0.85
CA LEU A 113 -7.90 -8.89 -2.05
C LEU A 113 -8.79 -9.18 -3.27
N GLY A 114 -9.96 -9.80 -3.06
CA GLY A 114 -10.93 -10.01 -4.15
C GLY A 114 -11.40 -8.70 -4.80
N ALA A 115 -11.60 -7.64 -4.00
CA ALA A 115 -11.95 -6.32 -4.52
C ALA A 115 -10.78 -5.67 -5.27
N VAL A 116 -9.53 -5.91 -4.84
CA VAL A 116 -8.33 -5.44 -5.57
C VAL A 116 -8.28 -6.05 -6.97
N TYR A 117 -8.55 -7.36 -7.09
CA TYR A 117 -8.59 -8.05 -8.39
C TYR A 117 -9.72 -7.56 -9.29
N GLU A 118 -10.91 -7.33 -8.74
CA GLU A 118 -12.05 -6.80 -9.52
C GLU A 118 -11.83 -5.38 -10.05
N ARG A 119 -10.91 -4.60 -9.45
CA ARG A 119 -10.44 -3.31 -9.99
C ARG A 119 -9.46 -3.46 -11.15
N GLY A 120 -8.95 -4.67 -11.38
CA GLY A 120 -7.90 -4.97 -12.36
C GLY A 120 -6.49 -4.71 -11.85
N LEU A 121 -6.30 -4.69 -10.53
CA LEU A 121 -5.00 -4.54 -9.89
C LEU A 121 -4.42 -5.91 -9.51
N ILE A 122 -3.10 -6.00 -9.42
CA ILE A 122 -2.43 -7.20 -8.91
C ILE A 122 -2.18 -7.07 -7.41
N GLY A 123 -2.21 -8.19 -6.70
CA GLY A 123 -1.92 -8.19 -5.27
C GLY A 123 -1.82 -9.59 -4.69
N ILE A 124 -1.40 -9.67 -3.44
CA ILE A 124 -1.26 -10.92 -2.69
C ILE A 124 -1.68 -10.75 -1.22
N TYR A 125 -1.94 -11.87 -0.55
CA TYR A 125 -1.88 -11.92 0.90
C TYR A 125 -0.43 -12.13 1.34
N HIS A 126 -0.01 -11.43 2.39
CA HIS A 126 1.30 -11.63 3.00
C HIS A 126 1.26 -11.35 4.50
N ASP A 127 2.12 -12.00 5.26
CA ASP A 127 2.36 -11.67 6.66
C ASP A 127 3.69 -10.95 6.81
N TRP A 128 3.68 -9.68 7.21
CA TRP A 128 4.89 -8.87 7.36
C TRP A 128 5.77 -9.23 8.56
N CYS A 129 5.35 -10.19 9.39
CA CYS A 129 6.26 -10.84 10.33
C CYS A 129 7.18 -11.87 9.65
N GLU A 130 6.92 -12.19 8.38
CA GLU A 130 7.71 -13.08 7.55
C GLU A 130 8.36 -12.31 6.38
N ALA A 131 9.48 -12.83 5.88
CA ALA A 131 10.17 -12.26 4.74
C ALA A 131 9.31 -12.33 3.47
N PHE A 132 9.25 -11.24 2.71
CA PHE A 132 8.50 -11.20 1.46
C PHE A 132 9.25 -11.96 0.36
N SER A 133 8.53 -12.81 -0.36
CA SER A 133 9.12 -13.64 -1.44
C SER A 133 9.44 -12.79 -2.68
N THR A 134 10.51 -12.01 -2.60
CA THR A 134 11.04 -11.16 -3.68
C THR A 134 12.54 -10.98 -3.53
N TYR A 135 13.20 -10.63 -4.63
CA TYR A 135 14.62 -10.32 -4.62
C TYR A 135 14.90 -9.02 -3.84
N PRO A 136 16.04 -8.92 -3.15
CA PRO A 136 16.48 -7.66 -2.57
C PRO A 136 16.54 -6.55 -3.64
N ARG A 137 16.26 -5.30 -3.26
CA ARG A 137 16.32 -4.12 -4.16
C ARG A 137 15.39 -4.24 -5.38
N THR A 138 14.16 -4.69 -5.16
CA THR A 138 13.14 -4.82 -6.22
C THR A 138 12.36 -3.51 -6.43
N TYR A 139 11.98 -2.81 -5.36
CA TYR A 139 11.05 -1.69 -5.43
C TYR A 139 11.74 -0.33 -5.43
N ASP A 140 11.20 0.61 -6.21
CA ASP A 140 11.64 2.01 -6.27
C ASP A 140 10.91 2.87 -5.22
N LEU A 141 9.68 2.48 -4.85
CA LEU A 141 8.84 3.13 -3.86
C LEU A 141 8.11 2.08 -3.01
N ILE A 142 8.15 2.25 -1.69
CA ILE A 142 7.33 1.49 -0.74
C ILE A 142 6.34 2.43 -0.05
N HIS A 143 5.07 2.08 -0.09
CA HIS A 143 4.00 2.75 0.62
C HIS A 143 3.48 1.86 1.75
N ALA A 144 3.28 2.44 2.94
CA ALA A 144 2.74 1.74 4.09
C ALA A 144 1.82 2.67 4.89
N SER A 145 0.52 2.39 4.88
CA SER A 145 -0.48 3.16 5.63
C SER A 145 -1.10 2.32 6.74
N GLY A 146 -0.98 2.77 7.98
CA GLY A 146 -1.47 2.06 9.17
C GLY A 146 -0.80 0.70 9.42
N LEU A 147 0.28 0.38 8.70
CA LEU A 147 0.93 -0.93 8.74
C LEU A 147 1.52 -1.20 10.12
N PHE A 148 2.23 -0.24 10.69
CA PHE A 148 2.94 -0.43 11.96
C PHE A 148 1.96 -0.50 13.12
N THR A 149 0.89 0.29 13.10
CA THR A 149 -0.22 0.12 14.05
C THR A 149 -0.85 -1.27 13.94
N LEU A 150 -1.12 -1.74 12.71
CA LEU A 150 -1.71 -3.06 12.47
C LEU A 150 -0.85 -4.21 13.05
N TYR A 151 0.48 -4.08 12.98
CA TYR A 151 1.44 -5.08 13.44
C TYR A 151 1.99 -4.88 14.86
N SER A 152 1.61 -3.79 15.54
CA SER A 152 2.19 -3.35 16.83
C SER A 152 2.27 -4.40 17.94
N ASN A 153 1.37 -5.39 17.94
CA ASN A 153 1.32 -6.48 18.94
C ASN A 153 1.56 -7.87 18.31
N LYS A 154 2.13 -7.93 17.11
CA LYS A 154 2.33 -9.18 16.34
C LYS A 154 3.80 -9.48 16.10
N CYS A 155 4.57 -8.49 15.67
CA CYS A 155 6.02 -8.60 15.54
C CYS A 155 6.69 -7.24 15.73
N SER A 156 8.02 -7.25 15.76
CA SER A 156 8.84 -6.06 15.97
C SER A 156 8.78 -5.14 14.75
N MET A 157 8.78 -3.82 15.01
CA MET A 157 8.83 -2.81 13.95
C MET A 157 10.16 -2.86 13.20
N GLU A 158 11.23 -3.26 13.90
CA GLU A 158 12.56 -3.48 13.37
C GLU A 158 12.55 -4.56 12.28
N ASP A 159 11.87 -5.68 12.49
CA ASP A 159 11.78 -6.76 11.50
C ASP A 159 11.10 -6.29 10.20
N ILE A 160 9.98 -5.56 10.33
CA ILE A 160 9.28 -4.97 9.17
C ILE A 160 10.19 -3.96 8.46
N LEU A 161 10.89 -3.10 9.21
CA LEU A 161 11.79 -2.09 8.64
C LEU A 161 13.01 -2.71 7.95
N LEU A 162 13.55 -3.80 8.49
CA LEU A 162 14.63 -4.55 7.86
C LEU A 162 14.16 -5.19 6.54
N GLU A 163 12.94 -5.72 6.52
CA GLU A 163 12.35 -6.25 5.30
C GLU A 163 12.11 -5.17 4.25
N MET A 164 11.60 -4.00 4.67
CA MET A 164 11.50 -2.82 3.80
C MET A 164 12.88 -2.41 3.26
N ASP A 165 13.92 -2.36 4.09
CA ASP A 165 15.28 -2.05 3.63
C ASP A 165 15.77 -3.07 2.61
N ARG A 166 15.58 -4.37 2.88
CA ARG A 166 16.03 -5.44 1.98
C ARG A 166 15.46 -5.29 0.58
N ILE A 167 14.15 -5.04 0.46
CA ILE A 167 13.44 -5.02 -0.84
C ILE A 167 13.49 -3.65 -1.54
N LEU A 168 13.82 -2.58 -0.82
CA LEU A 168 13.95 -1.23 -1.38
C LEU A 168 15.28 -1.05 -2.10
N ARG A 169 15.24 -0.47 -3.29
CA ARG A 169 16.44 -0.08 -4.05
C ARG A 169 17.18 1.04 -3.33
N PRO A 170 18.52 1.15 -3.50
CA PRO A 170 19.22 2.37 -3.16
C PRO A 170 18.57 3.59 -3.81
N GLU A 171 18.53 4.70 -3.08
CA GLU A 171 17.81 5.93 -3.47
C GLU A 171 16.29 5.76 -3.64
N GLY A 172 15.76 4.58 -3.31
CA GLY A 172 14.34 4.31 -3.27
C GLY A 172 13.65 5.13 -2.17
N ALA A 173 12.39 5.48 -2.44
CA ALA A 173 11.58 6.28 -1.54
C ALA A 173 10.65 5.41 -0.70
N VAL A 174 10.28 5.91 0.48
CA VAL A 174 9.28 5.31 1.35
C VAL A 174 8.30 6.39 1.80
N ILE A 175 7.02 6.05 1.79
CA ILE A 175 5.95 6.90 2.33
C ILE A 175 5.20 6.07 3.37
N MET A 176 5.33 6.45 4.64
CA MET A 176 4.64 5.82 5.76
C MET A 176 3.62 6.79 6.34
N ARG A 177 2.37 6.35 6.49
CA ARG A 177 1.30 7.09 7.14
C ARG A 177 0.80 6.30 8.33
N ASP A 178 0.88 6.84 9.54
CA ASP A 178 0.46 6.16 10.77
C ASP A 178 0.29 7.19 11.91
N ASP A 179 -0.15 6.74 13.09
CA ASP A 179 -0.22 7.59 14.28
C ASP A 179 1.15 8.18 14.64
N VAL A 180 1.18 9.44 15.11
CA VAL A 180 2.42 10.15 15.45
C VAL A 180 3.32 9.42 16.43
N ASP A 181 2.75 8.71 17.42
CA ASP A 181 3.54 8.00 18.43
C ASP A 181 4.26 6.79 17.81
N VAL A 182 3.60 6.15 16.83
CA VAL A 182 4.14 5.05 16.04
C VAL A 182 5.22 5.56 15.09
N LEU A 183 4.93 6.61 14.31
CA LEU A 183 5.88 7.17 13.35
C LEU A 183 7.12 7.79 14.02
N THR A 184 7.01 8.27 15.25
CA THR A 184 8.17 8.77 16.01
C THR A 184 9.17 7.64 16.29
N LYS A 185 8.68 6.45 16.66
CA LYS A 185 9.52 5.25 16.87
C LYS A 185 10.12 4.76 15.56
N VAL A 186 9.30 4.65 14.51
CA VAL A 186 9.75 4.28 13.15
C VAL A 186 10.82 5.24 12.65
N ASN A 187 10.64 6.55 12.82
CA ASN A 187 11.60 7.56 12.40
C ASN A 187 12.96 7.41 13.10
N LYS A 188 12.97 7.07 14.40
CA LYS A 188 14.21 6.81 15.14
C LYS A 188 14.96 5.60 14.56
N LEU A 189 14.25 4.51 14.27
CA LEU A 189 14.83 3.29 13.67
C LEU A 189 15.32 3.54 12.24
N ALA A 190 14.51 4.19 11.40
CA ALA A 190 14.87 4.53 10.03
C ALA A 190 16.13 5.42 9.96
N ARG A 191 16.27 6.39 10.87
CA ARG A 191 17.51 7.18 11.01
C ARG A 191 18.69 6.34 11.48
N GLY A 192 18.48 5.34 12.34
CA GLY A 192 19.51 4.37 12.74
C GLY A 192 19.99 3.51 11.57
N MET A 193 19.08 3.14 10.65
CA MET A 193 19.40 2.53 9.34
C MET A 193 19.93 3.54 8.32
N ARG A 194 20.14 4.80 8.75
CA ARG A 194 20.67 5.93 7.98
C ARG A 194 19.84 6.24 6.73
N TRP A 195 18.53 6.06 6.80
CA TRP A 195 17.62 6.64 5.82
C TRP A 195 17.49 8.15 6.07
N ASN A 196 17.38 8.93 5.01
CA ASN A 196 17.05 10.35 5.14
C ASN A 196 15.54 10.49 5.34
N THR A 197 15.10 11.08 6.45
CA THR A 197 13.69 11.10 6.84
C THR A 197 13.13 12.52 7.01
N LYS A 198 11.86 12.69 6.66
CA LYS A 198 11.08 13.91 6.84
C LYS A 198 9.68 13.56 7.35
N LEU A 199 9.41 13.88 8.61
CA LEU A 199 8.08 13.78 9.20
C LEU A 199 7.28 15.04 8.86
N VAL A 200 6.04 14.88 8.41
CA VAL A 200 5.15 15.96 7.97
C VAL A 200 3.77 15.75 8.58
N ASP A 201 3.08 16.86 8.84
CA ASP A 201 1.69 16.85 9.30
C ASP A 201 0.72 16.26 8.27
N HIS A 202 -0.44 15.82 8.76
CA HIS A 202 -1.57 15.46 7.92
C HIS A 202 -1.99 16.64 7.04
N GLU A 203 -2.52 16.36 5.85
CA GLU A 203 -3.01 17.41 4.95
C GLU A 203 -4.25 18.17 5.45
N ASP A 204 -4.85 17.71 6.55
CA ASP A 204 -5.99 18.37 7.22
C ASP A 204 -5.54 19.23 8.40
N GLY A 205 -4.23 19.29 8.65
CA GLY A 205 -3.62 20.18 9.62
C GLY A 205 -2.82 19.47 10.72
N PRO A 206 -2.10 20.25 11.53
CA PRO A 206 -1.14 19.75 12.52
C PRO A 206 -1.79 19.07 13.73
N LEU A 207 -3.09 19.29 13.98
CA LEU A 207 -3.79 18.71 15.11
C LEU A 207 -4.25 17.26 14.86
N VAL A 208 -4.23 16.79 13.62
CA VAL A 208 -4.54 15.40 13.30
C VAL A 208 -3.38 14.52 13.76
N ARG A 209 -3.69 13.48 14.55
CA ARG A 209 -2.69 12.55 15.12
C ARG A 209 -1.98 11.70 14.07
N GLU A 210 -2.67 11.33 13.00
CA GLU A 210 -2.05 10.64 11.87
C GLU A 210 -1.07 11.60 11.19
N LYS A 211 0.15 11.13 10.92
CA LYS A 211 1.21 11.90 10.27
C LYS A 211 1.74 11.14 9.06
N VAL A 212 2.61 11.78 8.28
CA VAL A 212 3.26 11.16 7.13
C VAL A 212 4.77 11.29 7.26
N LEU A 213 5.46 10.15 7.31
CA LEU A 213 6.90 10.04 7.30
C LEU A 213 7.36 9.69 5.88
N TYR A 214 8.07 10.62 5.26
CA TYR A 214 8.79 10.38 4.01
C TYR A 214 10.20 9.95 4.33
N ALA A 215 10.71 8.93 3.65
CA ALA A 215 12.09 8.52 3.78
C ALA A 215 12.72 8.19 2.43
N VAL A 216 14.03 8.32 2.33
CA VAL A 216 14.83 7.90 1.17
C VAL A 216 16.00 7.07 1.67
N LYS A 217 16.15 5.87 1.12
CA LYS A 217 17.28 4.99 1.42
C LYS A 217 18.55 5.54 0.77
N GLN A 218 19.61 5.72 1.55
CA GLN A 218 20.89 6.18 1.02
C GLN A 218 21.63 5.04 0.30
N TYR A 219 22.37 5.40 -0.76
CA TYR A 219 23.25 4.44 -1.42
C TYR A 219 24.56 4.31 -0.65
N TRP A 220 24.81 3.12 -0.12
CA TRP A 220 26.03 2.80 0.63
C TRP A 220 27.18 2.49 -0.33
N VAL A 221 27.86 3.53 -0.80
CA VAL A 221 29.26 3.42 -1.25
C VAL A 221 30.06 4.38 -0.38
N GLY A 222 31.17 3.89 0.18
CA GLY A 222 31.82 4.47 1.36
C GLY A 222 32.10 5.98 1.30
N GLY A 223 31.72 6.65 2.38
CA GLY A 223 32.15 8.01 2.71
C GLY A 223 31.36 9.12 2.03
N ASN A 224 30.62 9.90 2.82
CA ASN A 224 30.30 11.26 2.44
C ASN A 224 31.62 12.00 2.19
N GLN A 225 31.99 12.21 0.92
CA GLN A 225 32.77 13.40 0.60
C GLN A 225 31.81 14.56 0.80
N THR A 226 31.88 15.17 1.98
CA THR A 226 31.52 16.56 2.18
C THR A 226 32.13 17.35 1.03
N ALA A 227 31.31 17.79 0.08
CA ALA A 227 31.68 18.86 -0.82
C ALA A 227 31.76 20.13 0.02
N ALA A 228 32.93 20.37 0.59
CA ALA A 228 33.33 21.69 1.03
C ALA A 228 33.71 22.46 -0.24
N SER A 229 32.88 23.42 -0.59
CA SER A 229 33.22 24.58 -1.41
C SER A 229 32.19 25.67 -1.15
#